data_AF-A0A6A4GKB9-F1
#
_entry.id   AF-A0A6A4GKB9-F1
#
_cell.length_a   1.000
_cell.length_b   1.000
_cell.length_c   1.000
_cell.angle_alpha   90.00
_cell.angle_beta   90.00
_cell.angle_gamma   90.00
#
_symmetry.space_group_name_H-M   'P 1'
#
loop_
_entity.id
_entity.type
_entity.pdbx_description
1 polymer ?
#
loop_
_entity_poly.entity_id
_entity_poly.type
_entity_poly.pdbx_seq_one_letter_code
_entity_poly.pdbx_strand_id
1 'polypeptide(L)'
;MAKDFVTIFVLDLVHLQFQKWSNHRVVVVCTLREAGGSNPPRDMRLPSLLFSKGIFAKIPFIAGTNLDEGTVFTQPSYNYTTELIESIIIANYSPPAVESVSESQLENATKEILELYPAIPALGSPFNTGNDTFGLSPGFKRASAIIGDLLWHSQRRFWIQTASNAGVKTFGYLFTQPQPEDPPFLGVPHISEVDYVYGNVANATESDTVLSTAMIDYWVSLPRAWTRTMERVLPVLHGSSTLLKIKYSYN
;
A
#
# COMPACT_ATOMS: atom_id res chain seq x y z
N MET A 1 4.00 25.71 25.47
CA MET A 1 4.29 24.26 25.53
C MET A 1 3.19 23.51 24.81
N ALA A 2 3.34 23.33 23.50
CA ALA A 2 2.58 22.40 22.65
C ALA A 2 3.25 22.53 21.27
N LYS A 3 4.16 21.62 20.96
CA LYS A 3 4.84 21.57 19.66
C LYS A 3 4.50 20.24 19.01
N ASP A 4 3.86 20.36 17.85
CA ASP A 4 4.00 19.52 16.66
C ASP A 4 3.45 18.08 16.74
N PHE A 5 2.19 17.91 16.35
CA PHE A 5 1.67 16.65 15.80
C PHE A 5 1.84 16.68 14.27
N VAL A 6 2.63 15.75 13.73
CA VAL A 6 2.82 15.57 12.28
C VAL A 6 2.17 14.24 11.89
N THR A 7 1.05 14.33 11.17
CA THR A 7 0.35 13.20 10.53
C THR A 7 0.91 13.02 9.12
N ILE A 8 1.31 11.80 8.76
CA ILE A 8 1.93 11.44 7.47
C ILE A 8 0.86 10.77 6.60
N PHE A 9 0.54 11.38 5.46
CA PHE A 9 -0.30 10.79 4.39
C PHE A 9 0.51 10.62 3.10
N VAL A 10 0.37 9.42 2.53
CA VAL A 10 0.50 8.94 1.14
C VAL A 10 1.11 9.88 0.10
N LEU A 11 2.19 9.43 -0.56
CA LEU A 11 2.77 10.07 -1.75
C LEU A 11 2.06 9.60 -3.02
N ASP A 12 1.43 10.57 -3.69
CA ASP A 12 1.17 10.79 -5.12
C ASP A 12 0.73 9.62 -6.01
N LEU A 13 -0.54 9.67 -6.46
CA LEU A 13 -0.88 9.66 -7.88
C LEU A 13 -2.25 10.32 -8.16
N VAL A 14 -2.27 11.15 -9.20
CA VAL A 14 -3.42 11.71 -9.95
C VAL A 14 -4.20 12.88 -9.35
N HIS A 15 -4.03 14.01 -10.02
CA HIS A 15 -4.86 15.21 -9.98
C HIS A 15 -6.29 14.89 -10.50
N LEU A 16 -7.33 15.05 -9.65
CA LEU A 16 -8.79 15.26 -9.89
C LEU A 16 -9.56 14.65 -8.69
N GLN A 17 -10.36 15.30 -7.84
CA GLN A 17 -11.00 16.61 -7.83
C GLN A 17 -11.06 17.19 -6.39
N PHE A 18 -11.01 18.51 -6.30
CA PHE A 18 -11.34 19.30 -5.12
C PHE A 18 -12.83 19.21 -4.75
N GLN A 19 -13.16 18.96 -3.48
CA GLN A 19 -14.19 19.73 -2.78
C GLN A 19 -13.78 20.04 -1.33
N LYS A 20 -13.47 21.32 -1.12
CA LYS A 20 -13.54 22.15 0.11
C LYS A 20 -13.44 21.42 1.45
N TRP A 21 -12.26 21.46 2.05
CA TRP A 21 -12.13 21.60 3.50
C TRP A 21 -11.29 22.83 3.83
N SER A 22 -11.88 23.72 4.60
CA SER A 22 -11.38 25.04 4.98
C SER A 22 -10.29 24.97 6.07
N ASN A 23 -9.26 25.79 5.90
CA ASN A 23 -8.41 26.41 6.93
C ASN A 23 -7.24 25.65 7.59
N HIS A 24 -6.71 24.57 7.04
CA HIS A 24 -5.38 24.07 7.48
C HIS A 24 -4.52 23.66 6.29
N ARG A 25 -3.40 24.36 6.09
CA ARG A 25 -2.40 24.04 5.06
C ARG A 25 -1.70 22.74 5.45
N VAL A 26 -1.88 21.67 4.68
CA VAL A 26 -1.04 20.46 4.77
C VAL A 26 -0.47 20.19 3.39
N VAL A 27 0.82 20.48 3.23
CA VAL A 27 1.68 19.98 2.17
C VAL A 27 3.00 19.66 2.84
N VAL A 28 3.28 18.38 3.07
CA VAL A 28 4.64 17.90 3.33
C VAL A 28 4.99 16.93 2.21
N VAL A 29 5.27 17.49 1.04
CA VAL A 29 6.14 16.86 0.06
C VAL A 29 7.53 17.00 0.65
N CYS A 30 8.22 15.91 0.97
CA CYS A 30 9.65 15.95 1.26
C CYS A 30 10.44 16.24 -0.04
N THR A 31 10.27 17.44 -0.58
CA THR A 31 11.33 18.11 -1.33
C THR A 31 11.97 19.06 -0.32
N LEU A 32 13.18 18.74 0.15
CA LEU A 32 14.02 19.75 0.78
C LEU A 32 14.33 20.77 -0.31
N ARG A 33 13.53 21.85 -0.36
CA ARG A 33 13.87 23.04 -1.11
C ARG A 33 14.93 23.78 -0.29
N GLU A 34 16.20 23.63 -0.65
CA GLU A 34 17.19 24.62 -0.26
C GLU A 34 16.76 25.96 -0.87
N ALA A 35 16.57 26.97 -0.02
CA ALA A 35 16.27 28.32 -0.46
C ALA A 35 17.50 28.88 -1.19
N GLY A 36 17.52 28.79 -2.53
CA GLY A 36 18.48 29.51 -3.38
C GLY A 36 19.40 28.68 -4.27
N GLY A 37 19.28 27.35 -4.32
CA GLY A 37 20.07 26.50 -5.21
C GLY A 37 19.39 26.19 -6.55
N SER A 38 20.17 25.90 -7.60
CA SER A 38 19.65 25.30 -8.83
C SER A 38 18.85 24.04 -8.50
N ASN A 39 17.77 23.76 -9.25
CA ASN A 39 17.01 22.53 -9.04
C ASN A 39 17.98 21.33 -9.10
N PRO A 40 18.07 20.50 -8.04
CA PRO A 40 18.85 19.28 -8.12
C PRO A 40 18.31 18.42 -9.28
N PRO A 41 19.15 17.54 -9.86
CA PRO A 41 18.72 16.68 -10.95
C PRO A 41 17.51 15.83 -10.53
N ARG A 42 16.69 15.40 -11.51
CA ARG A 42 15.37 14.78 -11.25
C ARG A 42 15.46 13.55 -10.36
N ASP A 43 16.57 12.82 -10.42
CA ASP A 43 16.86 11.64 -9.61
C ASP A 43 16.99 11.97 -8.10
N MET A 44 17.58 13.10 -7.73
CA MET A 44 17.94 13.42 -6.34
C MET A 44 16.72 13.74 -5.45
N ARG A 45 15.51 13.81 -6.03
CA ARG A 45 14.24 13.99 -5.32
C ARG A 45 13.41 12.72 -5.20
N LEU A 46 13.83 11.60 -5.81
CA LEU A 46 13.07 10.37 -5.75
C LEU A 46 13.07 9.83 -4.32
N PRO A 47 11.89 9.51 -3.73
CA PRO A 47 11.82 8.97 -2.38
C PRO A 47 12.74 7.76 -2.21
N SER A 48 12.76 6.82 -3.15
CA SER A 48 13.62 5.62 -3.11
C SER A 48 15.11 5.94 -2.93
N LEU A 49 15.61 7.03 -3.55
CA LEU A 49 17.00 7.47 -3.43
C LEU A 49 17.27 8.27 -2.14
N LEU A 50 16.28 8.97 -1.61
CA LEU A 50 16.39 9.61 -0.29
C LEU A 50 16.42 8.54 0.82
N PHE A 51 15.56 7.53 0.71
CA PHE A 51 15.52 6.38 1.61
C PHE A 51 16.85 5.61 1.64
N SER A 52 17.48 5.35 0.47
CA SER A 52 18.77 4.65 0.41
C SER A 52 19.93 5.46 1.03
N LYS A 53 19.82 6.79 1.07
CA LYS A 53 20.78 7.69 1.72
C LYS A 53 20.51 7.91 3.21
N GLY A 54 19.47 7.28 3.78
CA GLY A 54 19.06 7.51 5.17
C GLY A 54 18.38 8.85 5.40
N ILE A 55 17.96 9.54 4.34
CA ILE A 55 17.32 10.87 4.39
C ILE A 55 15.81 10.67 4.49
N PHE A 56 15.32 10.44 5.70
CA PHE A 56 13.90 10.37 6.01
C PHE A 56 13.69 10.64 7.51
N ALA A 57 12.46 10.98 7.90
CA ALA A 57 12.12 11.19 9.29
C ALA A 57 12.17 9.88 10.07
N LYS A 58 12.93 9.85 11.17
CA LYS A 58 13.07 8.67 12.06
C LYS A 58 11.96 8.65 13.11
N ILE A 59 10.74 8.58 12.64
CA ILE A 59 9.51 8.65 13.42
C ILE A 59 8.83 7.29 13.27
N PRO A 60 8.64 6.49 14.33
CA PRO A 60 7.79 5.31 14.28
C PRO A 60 6.45 5.50 13.53
N PHE A 61 5.94 4.44 12.92
CA PHE A 61 4.72 4.55 12.14
C PHE A 61 4.05 3.19 11.96
N ILE A 62 2.78 3.23 11.58
CA ILE A 62 2.08 2.09 11.00
C ILE A 62 1.90 2.32 9.52
N ALA A 63 2.01 1.27 8.72
CA ALA A 63 1.62 1.28 7.32
C ALA A 63 0.94 -0.04 6.97
N GLY A 64 -0.01 -0.02 6.05
CA GLY A 64 -0.71 -1.22 5.63
C GLY A 64 -1.12 -1.19 4.18
N THR A 65 -1.69 -2.32 3.75
CA THR A 65 -2.35 -2.48 2.47
C THR A 65 -3.56 -3.38 2.67
N ASN A 66 -4.45 -3.38 1.69
CA ASN A 66 -5.51 -4.37 1.57
C ASN A 66 -4.96 -5.62 0.88
N LEU A 67 -5.75 -6.70 0.80
CA LEU A 67 -5.28 -7.95 0.18
C LEU A 67 -5.18 -7.82 -1.33
N ASP A 68 -6.16 -7.16 -1.95
CA ASP A 68 -6.37 -7.14 -3.39
C ASP A 68 -6.28 -5.71 -3.94
N GLU A 69 -5.24 -4.97 -3.54
CA GLU A 69 -5.03 -3.55 -3.85
C GLU A 69 -5.22 -3.20 -5.33
N GLY A 70 -4.73 -4.06 -6.23
CA GLY A 70 -4.69 -3.77 -7.65
C GLY A 70 -6.00 -3.99 -8.41
N THR A 71 -7.02 -4.62 -7.81
CA THR A 71 -8.22 -5.04 -8.54
C THR A 71 -9.06 -3.86 -9.03
N VAL A 72 -9.19 -2.80 -8.22
CA VAL A 72 -9.93 -1.57 -8.61
C VAL A 72 -9.21 -0.78 -9.70
N PHE A 73 -7.90 -0.95 -9.84
CA PHE A 73 -7.07 -0.29 -10.86
C PHE A 73 -6.89 -1.13 -12.12
N THR A 74 -7.47 -2.32 -12.16
CA THR A 74 -7.41 -3.24 -13.30
C THR A 74 -8.74 -3.22 -14.04
N GLN A 75 -8.72 -2.82 -15.31
CA GLN A 75 -9.93 -2.62 -16.10
C GLN A 75 -10.56 -3.98 -16.47
N PRO A 76 -11.76 -4.32 -15.96
CA PRO A 76 -12.35 -5.65 -16.14
C PRO A 76 -12.70 -5.97 -17.60
N SER A 77 -12.88 -4.96 -18.45
CA SER A 77 -13.20 -5.12 -19.87
C SER A 77 -11.99 -5.47 -20.75
N TYR A 78 -10.77 -5.48 -20.21
CA TYR A 78 -9.56 -5.76 -20.98
C TYR A 78 -9.25 -7.26 -21.05
N ASN A 79 -8.73 -7.69 -22.20
CA ASN A 79 -8.19 -9.03 -22.38
C ASN A 79 -6.68 -9.02 -22.10
N TYR A 80 -6.30 -9.31 -20.87
CA TYR A 80 -4.91 -9.25 -20.43
C TYR A 80 -4.08 -10.43 -20.95
N THR A 81 -3.37 -10.21 -22.06
CA THR A 81 -2.29 -11.11 -22.51
C THR A 81 -0.97 -10.77 -21.81
N THR A 82 0.04 -11.64 -21.91
CA THR A 82 1.39 -11.34 -21.37
C THR A 82 1.95 -10.07 -21.99
N GLU A 83 1.78 -9.90 -23.29
CA GLU A 83 2.28 -8.75 -24.06
C GLU A 83 1.56 -7.45 -23.65
N LEU A 84 0.25 -7.52 -23.38
CA LEU A 84 -0.48 -6.36 -22.87
C LEU A 84 0.01 -5.96 -21.48
N ILE A 85 0.21 -6.92 -20.56
CA ILE A 85 0.73 -6.64 -19.22
C ILE A 85 2.14 -6.04 -19.29
N GLU A 86 3.02 -6.62 -20.12
CA GLU A 86 4.36 -6.08 -20.39
C GLU A 86 4.28 -4.62 -20.85
N SER A 87 3.45 -4.34 -21.85
CA SER A 87 3.30 -2.98 -22.39
C SER A 87 2.79 -1.98 -21.36
N ILE A 88 1.90 -2.39 -20.45
CA ILE A 88 1.38 -1.55 -19.36
C ILE A 88 2.51 -1.21 -18.37
N ILE A 89 3.35 -2.19 -18.01
CA ILE A 89 4.50 -1.96 -17.11
C ILE A 89 5.48 -1.01 -17.80
N ILE A 90 5.89 -1.29 -19.04
CA ILE A 90 6.84 -0.43 -19.77
C ILE A 90 6.30 0.99 -19.92
N ALA A 91 5.03 1.16 -20.29
CA ALA A 91 4.42 2.48 -20.44
C ALA A 91 4.38 3.30 -19.14
N ASN A 92 4.23 2.64 -17.99
CA ASN A 92 4.19 3.33 -16.69
C ASN A 92 5.56 3.70 -16.14
N TYR A 93 6.62 3.01 -16.55
CA TYR A 93 7.97 3.19 -16.00
C TYR A 93 8.99 3.70 -17.02
N SER A 94 8.58 3.96 -18.26
CA SER A 94 9.43 4.53 -19.32
C SER A 94 9.13 6.02 -19.59
N PRO A 95 10.15 6.87 -19.80
CA PRO A 95 11.56 6.58 -19.58
C PRO A 95 11.87 6.34 -18.09
N PRO A 96 12.89 5.53 -17.75
CA PRO A 96 13.25 5.29 -16.34
C PRO A 96 13.47 6.58 -15.57
N ALA A 97 12.90 6.67 -14.37
CA ALA A 97 13.01 7.86 -13.52
C ALA A 97 14.44 8.09 -12.99
N VAL A 98 15.25 7.04 -12.92
CA VAL A 98 16.65 7.08 -12.50
C VAL A 98 17.53 7.11 -13.74
N GLU A 99 18.31 8.18 -13.92
CA GLU A 99 19.10 8.43 -15.15
C GLU A 99 20.10 7.32 -15.47
N SER A 100 20.63 6.62 -14.46
CA SER A 100 21.56 5.51 -14.64
C SER A 100 20.88 4.19 -15.05
N VAL A 101 19.54 4.15 -15.09
CA VAL A 101 18.77 2.97 -15.50
C VAL A 101 18.45 3.08 -16.99
N SER A 102 18.91 2.12 -17.78
CA SER A 102 18.59 2.05 -19.21
C SER A 102 17.21 1.46 -19.48
N GLU A 103 16.63 1.73 -20.65
CA GLU A 103 15.40 1.08 -21.11
C GLU A 103 15.54 -0.45 -21.14
N SER A 104 16.70 -0.97 -21.55
CA SER A 104 16.98 -2.41 -21.54
C SER A 104 16.98 -3.02 -20.13
N GLN A 105 17.38 -2.26 -19.10
CA GLN A 105 17.28 -2.73 -17.71
C GLN A 105 15.82 -2.77 -17.25
N LEU A 106 15.00 -1.79 -17.65
CA LEU A 106 13.56 -1.80 -17.39
C LEU A 106 12.87 -2.98 -18.09
N GLU A 107 13.22 -3.26 -19.36
CA GLU A 107 12.70 -4.42 -20.09
C GLU A 107 13.07 -5.74 -19.41
N ASN A 108 14.31 -5.91 -18.98
CA ASN A 108 14.74 -7.12 -18.27
C ASN A 108 14.01 -7.27 -16.93
N ALA A 109 13.90 -6.19 -16.15
CA ALA A 109 13.15 -6.21 -14.90
C ALA A 109 11.66 -6.55 -15.13
N THR A 110 11.07 -6.06 -16.22
CA THR A 110 9.68 -6.37 -16.60
C THR A 110 9.52 -7.86 -16.93
N LYS A 111 10.48 -8.46 -17.64
CA LYS A 111 10.48 -9.91 -17.91
C LYS A 111 10.59 -10.73 -16.62
N GLU A 112 11.48 -10.33 -15.71
CA GLU A 112 11.62 -10.97 -14.40
C GLU A 112 10.31 -10.89 -13.57
N ILE A 113 9.62 -9.74 -13.58
CA ILE A 113 8.29 -9.61 -12.95
C ILE A 113 7.29 -10.60 -13.57
N LEU A 114 7.26 -10.72 -14.90
CA LEU A 114 6.35 -11.62 -15.58
C LEU A 114 6.66 -13.10 -15.28
N GLU A 115 7.92 -13.46 -15.04
CA GLU A 115 8.30 -14.81 -14.60
C GLU A 115 7.86 -15.09 -13.17
N LEU A 116 8.00 -14.11 -12.26
CA LEU A 116 7.57 -14.21 -10.86
C LEU A 116 6.04 -14.31 -10.71
N TYR A 117 5.30 -13.73 -11.65
CA TYR A 117 3.84 -13.78 -11.72
C TYR A 117 3.41 -14.63 -12.91
N PRO A 118 3.37 -15.97 -12.82
CA PRO A 118 2.99 -16.82 -13.95
C PRO A 118 1.51 -16.63 -14.33
N ALA A 119 1.15 -16.97 -15.57
CA ALA A 119 -0.23 -16.90 -16.09
C ALA A 119 -1.13 -18.03 -15.55
N ILE A 120 -1.22 -18.14 -14.22
CA ILE A 120 -1.99 -19.15 -13.49
C ILE A 120 -3.03 -18.39 -12.64
N PRO A 121 -4.34 -18.44 -12.98
CA PRO A 121 -5.38 -17.68 -12.28
C PRO A 121 -5.44 -17.90 -10.76
N ALA A 122 -5.14 -19.12 -10.27
CA ALA A 122 -5.06 -19.43 -8.85
C ALA A 122 -4.01 -18.66 -8.06
N LEU A 123 -3.01 -18.09 -8.72
CA LEU A 123 -1.93 -17.30 -8.10
C LEU A 123 -2.15 -15.78 -8.21
N GLY A 124 -3.21 -15.35 -8.89
CA GLY A 124 -3.51 -13.93 -9.10
C GLY A 124 -4.55 -13.35 -8.12
N SER A 125 -4.73 -12.03 -8.19
CA SER A 125 -5.64 -11.24 -7.36
C SER A 125 -7.01 -11.08 -8.03
N PRO A 126 -8.17 -11.23 -7.37
CA PRO A 126 -8.33 -11.49 -5.95
C PRO A 126 -7.70 -12.79 -5.47
N PHE A 127 -6.89 -12.72 -4.42
CA PHE A 127 -6.20 -13.87 -3.86
C PHE A 127 -7.20 -14.79 -3.15
N ASN A 128 -6.82 -16.05 -2.93
CA ASN A 128 -7.64 -17.07 -2.25
C ASN A 128 -8.96 -17.44 -2.94
N THR A 129 -9.10 -17.15 -4.24
CA THR A 129 -10.30 -17.48 -5.03
C THR A 129 -10.06 -18.61 -6.05
N GLY A 130 -8.91 -19.27 -5.98
CA GLY A 130 -8.55 -20.37 -6.88
C GLY A 130 -8.59 -19.95 -8.35
N ASN A 131 -9.02 -20.85 -9.23
CA ASN A 131 -9.08 -20.59 -10.67
C ASN A 131 -10.32 -19.80 -11.13
N ASP A 132 -11.14 -19.29 -10.21
CA ASP A 132 -12.30 -18.47 -10.59
C ASP A 132 -11.82 -17.15 -11.21
N THR A 133 -12.27 -16.86 -12.43
CA THR A 133 -11.98 -15.62 -13.16
C THR A 133 -13.14 -14.63 -13.12
N PHE A 134 -14.25 -14.97 -12.47
CA PHE A 134 -15.44 -14.11 -12.35
C PHE A 134 -16.05 -13.70 -13.69
N GLY A 135 -15.85 -14.52 -14.73
CA GLY A 135 -16.26 -14.21 -16.10
C GLY A 135 -15.37 -13.16 -16.81
N LEU A 136 -14.27 -12.72 -16.19
CA LEU A 136 -13.29 -11.81 -16.78
C LEU A 136 -12.21 -12.58 -17.54
N SER A 137 -11.31 -11.84 -18.20
CA SER A 137 -10.19 -12.43 -18.92
C SER A 137 -9.28 -13.24 -17.98
N PRO A 138 -8.71 -14.38 -18.42
CA PRO A 138 -7.85 -15.21 -17.57
C PRO A 138 -6.62 -14.47 -17.02
N GLY A 139 -6.15 -13.44 -17.72
CA GLY A 139 -5.03 -12.59 -17.28
C GLY A 139 -5.40 -11.47 -16.32
N PHE A 140 -6.70 -11.18 -16.10
CA PHE A 140 -7.15 -10.12 -15.18
C PHE A 140 -6.52 -10.29 -13.79
N LYS A 141 -6.51 -11.53 -13.28
CA LYS A 141 -6.00 -11.80 -11.95
C LYS A 141 -4.50 -11.61 -11.83
N ARG A 142 -3.77 -12.00 -12.88
CA ARG A 142 -2.32 -11.80 -12.98
C ARG A 142 -2.00 -10.31 -13.02
N ALA A 143 -2.70 -9.55 -13.87
CA ALA A 143 -2.54 -8.11 -13.98
C ALA A 143 -2.83 -7.41 -12.65
N SER A 144 -3.94 -7.74 -11.98
CA SER A 144 -4.32 -7.20 -10.68
C SER A 144 -3.27 -7.47 -9.60
N ALA A 145 -2.71 -8.67 -9.57
CA ALA A 145 -1.65 -9.01 -8.61
C ALA A 145 -0.36 -8.20 -8.84
N ILE A 146 0.07 -8.08 -10.09
CA ILE A 146 1.26 -7.28 -10.46
C ILE A 146 1.04 -5.80 -10.13
N ILE A 147 -0.11 -5.23 -10.51
CA ILE A 147 -0.45 -3.83 -10.24
C ILE A 147 -0.49 -3.57 -8.73
N GLY A 148 -1.15 -4.45 -7.96
CA GLY A 148 -1.23 -4.36 -6.51
C GLY A 148 0.14 -4.39 -5.83
N ASP A 149 1.04 -5.27 -6.28
CA ASP A 149 2.39 -5.36 -5.72
C ASP A 149 3.27 -4.16 -6.10
N LEU A 150 3.29 -3.76 -7.37
CA LEU A 150 4.11 -2.66 -7.86
C LEU A 150 3.75 -1.32 -7.19
N LEU A 151 2.46 -1.04 -7.01
CA LEU A 151 2.01 0.27 -6.53
C LEU A 151 1.82 0.32 -5.01
N TRP A 152 1.47 -0.78 -4.35
CA TRP A 152 1.18 -0.78 -2.90
C TRP A 152 2.06 -1.73 -2.10
N HIS A 153 2.01 -3.03 -2.34
CA HIS A 153 2.61 -3.98 -1.40
C HIS A 153 4.15 -3.87 -1.35
N SER A 154 4.82 -3.74 -2.50
CA SER A 154 6.27 -3.56 -2.58
C SER A 154 6.72 -2.27 -1.92
N GLN A 155 5.97 -1.18 -2.13
CA GLN A 155 6.26 0.14 -1.56
C GLN A 155 6.13 0.15 -0.03
N ARG A 156 5.06 -0.47 0.51
CA ARG A 156 4.91 -0.68 1.95
C ARG A 156 6.08 -1.50 2.51
N ARG A 157 6.44 -2.62 1.86
CA ARG A 157 7.56 -3.48 2.31
C ARG A 157 8.89 -2.72 2.28
N PHE A 158 9.16 -1.98 1.20
CA PHE A 158 10.37 -1.18 1.03
C PHE A 158 10.53 -0.15 2.16
N TRP A 159 9.48 0.63 2.45
CA TRP A 159 9.55 1.64 3.49
C TRP A 159 9.68 1.01 4.89
N ILE A 160 8.83 0.04 5.23
CA ILE A 160 8.90 -0.63 6.54
C ILE A 160 10.29 -1.23 6.78
N GLN A 161 10.85 -1.93 5.79
CA GLN A 161 12.17 -2.53 5.91
C GLN A 161 13.27 -1.47 6.05
N THR A 162 13.23 -0.42 5.23
CA THR A 162 14.23 0.66 5.27
C THR A 162 14.22 1.37 6.62
N ALA A 163 13.04 1.70 7.14
CA ALA A 163 12.92 2.36 8.44
C ALA A 163 13.30 1.44 9.60
N SER A 164 12.86 0.17 9.58
CA SER A 164 13.24 -0.83 10.59
C SER A 164 14.75 -1.02 10.65
N ASN A 165 15.43 -1.12 9.50
CA ASN A 165 16.89 -1.22 9.41
C ASN A 165 17.61 0.01 9.98
N ALA A 166 16.97 1.17 9.96
CA ALA A 166 17.48 2.40 10.56
C ALA A 166 17.12 2.57 12.05
N GLY A 167 16.56 1.53 12.69
CA GLY A 167 16.19 1.54 14.11
C GLY A 167 14.86 2.23 14.43
N VAL A 168 14.04 2.54 13.42
CA VAL A 168 12.70 3.09 13.61
C VAL A 168 11.75 1.95 13.95
N LYS A 169 10.96 2.10 15.02
CA LYS A 169 9.89 1.14 15.34
C LYS A 169 8.79 1.22 14.28
N THR A 170 8.53 0.15 13.56
CA THR A 170 7.52 0.12 12.50
C THR A 170 6.48 -0.95 12.77
N PHE A 171 5.25 -0.68 12.33
CA PHE A 171 4.13 -1.61 12.42
C PHE A 171 3.54 -1.80 11.03
N GLY A 172 3.27 -3.05 10.66
CA GLY A 172 2.65 -3.41 9.38
C GLY A 172 1.30 -4.06 9.59
N TYR A 173 0.30 -3.70 8.78
CA TYR A 173 -0.94 -4.48 8.67
C TYR A 173 -1.22 -4.92 7.23
N LEU A 174 -1.98 -6.01 7.12
CA LEU A 174 -2.64 -6.45 5.90
C LEU A 174 -4.12 -6.62 6.22
N PHE A 175 -4.97 -5.82 5.58
CA PHE A 175 -6.41 -5.91 5.74
C PHE A 175 -6.97 -6.96 4.77
N THR A 176 -7.74 -7.91 5.30
CA THR A 176 -8.22 -9.09 4.55
C THR A 176 -9.69 -9.38 4.79
N GLN A 177 -10.47 -8.42 5.31
CA GLN A 177 -11.88 -8.62 5.56
C GLN A 177 -12.65 -8.62 4.23
N PRO A 178 -13.41 -9.67 3.90
CA PRO A 178 -14.20 -9.70 2.66
C PRO A 178 -15.24 -8.56 2.63
N GLN A 179 -15.47 -7.99 1.44
CA GLN A 179 -16.50 -6.97 1.18
C GLN A 179 -17.66 -7.61 0.39
N PRO A 180 -18.64 -8.28 1.05
CA PRO A 180 -19.69 -9.04 0.37
C PRO A 180 -20.64 -8.20 -0.50
N GLU A 181 -20.70 -6.89 -0.26
CA GLU A 181 -21.45 -5.90 -1.03
C GLU A 181 -20.79 -5.54 -2.37
N ASP A 182 -19.48 -5.79 -2.51
CA ASP A 182 -18.72 -5.49 -3.71
C ASP A 182 -18.82 -6.62 -4.74
N PRO A 183 -18.69 -6.32 -6.05
CA PRO A 183 -18.50 -7.34 -7.06
C PRO A 183 -17.38 -8.33 -6.70
N PRO A 184 -17.59 -9.65 -6.79
CA PRO A 184 -16.62 -10.65 -6.30
C PRO A 184 -15.20 -10.55 -6.91
N PHE A 185 -15.09 -10.02 -8.14
CA PHE A 185 -13.80 -9.82 -8.80
C PHE A 185 -12.92 -8.74 -8.15
N LEU A 186 -13.45 -7.94 -7.22
CA LEU A 186 -12.69 -6.94 -6.47
C LEU A 186 -11.98 -7.53 -5.25
N GLY A 187 -12.51 -8.59 -4.63
CA GLY A 187 -11.93 -9.18 -3.42
C GLY A 187 -11.97 -8.22 -2.23
N VAL A 188 -10.81 -7.89 -1.68
CA VAL A 188 -10.61 -6.86 -0.65
C VAL A 188 -9.86 -5.68 -1.30
N PRO A 189 -10.56 -4.81 -2.05
CA PRO A 189 -9.93 -3.81 -2.91
C PRO A 189 -9.31 -2.68 -2.10
N HIS A 190 -8.51 -1.86 -2.79
CA HIS A 190 -8.00 -0.59 -2.27
C HIS A 190 -9.11 0.25 -1.60
N ILE A 191 -8.81 0.88 -0.47
CA ILE A 191 -9.69 1.72 0.37
C ILE A 191 -10.74 1.00 1.24
N SER A 192 -10.97 -0.30 1.05
CA SER A 192 -11.99 -1.04 1.81
C SER A 192 -11.79 -1.05 3.34
N GLU A 193 -10.57 -0.79 3.83
CA GLU A 193 -10.27 -0.74 5.25
C GLU A 193 -10.62 0.60 5.91
N VAL A 194 -10.79 1.67 5.11
CA VAL A 194 -10.93 3.04 5.63
C VAL A 194 -12.16 3.17 6.53
N ASP A 195 -13.29 2.61 6.12
CA ASP A 195 -14.50 2.67 6.95
C ASP A 195 -14.34 1.91 8.28
N TYR A 196 -13.53 0.85 8.30
CA TYR A 196 -13.19 0.14 9.54
C TYR A 196 -12.29 0.98 10.45
N VAL A 197 -11.35 1.75 9.89
CA VAL A 197 -10.50 2.68 10.66
C VAL A 197 -11.32 3.80 11.31
N TYR A 198 -12.38 4.28 10.65
CA TYR A 198 -13.22 5.36 11.16
C TYR A 198 -14.44 4.90 11.95
N GLY A 199 -14.75 3.60 11.98
CA GLY A 199 -15.94 3.09 12.67
C GLY A 199 -17.25 3.33 11.92
N ASN A 200 -17.19 3.46 10.58
CA ASN A 200 -18.31 3.84 9.72
C ASN A 200 -18.76 2.71 8.78
N VAL A 201 -18.45 1.45 9.11
CA VAL A 201 -18.82 0.29 8.27
C VAL A 201 -20.35 0.22 8.12
N ALA A 202 -20.82 0.36 6.89
CA ALA A 202 -22.25 0.28 6.58
C ALA A 202 -22.77 -1.15 6.73
N ASN A 203 -23.96 -1.34 7.30
CA ASN A 203 -24.56 -2.66 7.54
C ASN A 203 -23.64 -3.66 8.25
N ALA A 204 -22.80 -3.18 9.17
CA ALA A 204 -21.78 -3.96 9.85
C ALA A 204 -22.35 -5.22 10.52
N THR A 205 -21.72 -6.36 10.25
CA THR A 205 -21.92 -7.57 11.03
C THR A 205 -21.28 -7.43 12.42
N GLU A 206 -21.55 -8.39 13.31
CA GLU A 206 -20.87 -8.46 14.60
C GLU A 206 -19.35 -8.58 14.42
N SER A 207 -18.89 -9.38 13.45
CA SER A 207 -17.46 -9.50 13.12
C SER A 207 -16.86 -8.19 12.63
N ASP A 208 -17.59 -7.42 11.82
CA ASP A 208 -17.09 -6.14 11.32
C ASP A 208 -16.98 -5.12 12.46
N THR A 209 -17.95 -5.12 13.37
CA THR A 209 -17.95 -4.25 14.55
C THR A 209 -16.74 -4.55 15.46
N VAL A 210 -16.46 -5.83 15.71
CA VAL A 210 -15.28 -6.24 16.50
C VAL A 210 -13.98 -5.87 15.80
N LEU A 211 -13.87 -6.12 14.49
CA LEU A 211 -12.68 -5.77 13.72
C LEU A 211 -12.44 -4.26 13.68
N SER A 212 -13.49 -3.48 13.39
CA SER A 212 -13.40 -2.01 13.34
C SER A 212 -13.01 -1.43 14.70
N THR A 213 -13.59 -1.93 15.80
CA THR A 213 -13.19 -1.54 17.16
C THR A 213 -11.71 -1.82 17.41
N ALA A 214 -11.23 -3.02 17.06
CA ALA A 214 -9.83 -3.38 17.21
C ALA A 214 -8.90 -2.48 16.35
N MET A 215 -9.28 -2.18 15.11
CA MET A 215 -8.53 -1.29 14.25
C MET A 215 -8.45 0.12 14.84
N ILE A 216 -9.56 0.69 15.29
CA ILE A 216 -9.60 1.99 15.98
C ILE A 216 -8.63 1.97 17.17
N ASP A 217 -8.70 0.94 18.02
CA ASP A 217 -7.83 0.80 19.18
C ASP A 217 -6.34 0.76 18.80
N TYR A 218 -5.97 0.04 17.75
CA TYR A 218 -4.60 0.04 17.23
C TYR A 218 -4.19 1.43 16.71
N TRP A 219 -5.03 2.09 15.92
CA TRP A 219 -4.73 3.40 15.34
C TRP A 219 -4.60 4.50 16.40
N VAL A 220 -5.47 4.53 17.41
CA VAL A 220 -5.42 5.54 18.49
C VAL A 220 -4.37 5.22 19.56
N SER A 221 -3.99 3.96 19.71
CA SER A 221 -2.94 3.55 20.66
C SER A 221 -1.54 3.83 20.12
N LEU A 222 -1.37 4.01 18.81
CA LEU A 222 -0.07 4.37 18.23
C LEU A 222 0.54 5.55 18.95
N PRO A 223 -0.04 6.77 19.03
CA PRO A 223 0.49 7.90 19.81
C PRO A 223 0.86 7.59 21.27
N ARG A 224 0.21 6.60 21.90
CA ARG A 224 0.47 6.21 23.29
C ARG A 224 1.63 5.21 23.41
N ALA A 225 1.80 4.30 22.45
CA ALA A 225 2.88 3.31 22.39
C ALA A 225 4.30 3.94 22.23
N TRP A 226 4.36 5.23 21.88
CA TRP A 226 5.59 6.03 21.89
C TRP A 226 6.08 6.40 23.28
N THR A 227 5.18 6.32 24.27
CA THR A 227 5.48 6.74 25.65
C THR A 227 5.61 5.57 26.62
N ARG A 228 5.09 4.37 26.30
CA ARG A 228 5.23 3.15 27.13
C ARG A 228 5.21 1.87 26.30
N THR A 229 5.95 0.86 26.79
CA THR A 229 5.99 -0.52 26.28
C THR A 229 4.59 -1.13 26.25
N MET A 230 4.15 -1.60 25.08
CA MET A 230 2.85 -2.23 24.86
C MET A 230 2.86 -3.66 25.40
N GLU A 231 2.45 -3.87 26.65
CA GLU A 231 2.27 -5.21 27.25
C GLU A 231 0.80 -5.60 27.47
N ARG A 232 -0.19 -4.76 27.13
CA ARG A 232 -1.60 -5.00 27.52
C ARG A 232 -2.66 -4.73 26.46
N VAL A 233 -2.58 -5.36 25.28
CA VAL A 233 -3.74 -5.42 24.35
C VAL A 233 -4.04 -6.84 23.84
N LEU A 234 -3.33 -7.87 24.29
CA LEU A 234 -3.61 -9.27 23.91
C LEU A 234 -4.24 -9.99 25.10
N PRO A 235 -5.58 -10.16 25.14
CA PRO A 235 -6.12 -11.42 24.62
C PRO A 235 -7.59 -11.32 24.17
N VAL A 236 -7.87 -11.05 22.89
CA VAL A 236 -9.11 -11.50 22.23
C VAL A 236 -8.74 -11.83 20.79
N LEU A 237 -9.38 -12.84 20.19
CA LEU A 237 -9.09 -13.45 18.86
C LEU A 237 -8.27 -14.76 18.89
N HIS A 238 -8.69 -15.72 19.72
CA HIS A 238 -8.66 -17.13 19.31
C HIS A 238 -10.10 -17.51 18.94
N GLY A 239 -10.43 -17.61 17.64
CA GLY A 239 -11.69 -18.27 17.25
C GLY A 239 -12.42 -17.87 15.97
N SER A 240 -11.98 -16.87 15.19
CA SER A 240 -12.66 -16.53 13.92
C SER A 240 -11.65 -16.27 12.80
N SER A 241 -11.99 -16.68 11.58
CA SER A 241 -11.18 -16.64 10.36
C SER A 241 -10.83 -15.22 9.85
N THR A 242 -11.14 -14.17 10.61
CA THR A 242 -10.78 -12.78 10.33
C THR A 242 -9.44 -12.44 10.98
N LEU A 243 -8.35 -12.53 10.22
CA LEU A 243 -6.99 -12.33 10.71
C LEU A 243 -6.43 -10.98 10.26
N LEU A 244 -6.52 -9.96 11.11
CA LEU A 244 -5.59 -8.82 11.03
C LEU A 244 -4.20 -9.34 11.44
N LYS A 245 -3.34 -9.65 10.46
CA LYS A 245 -1.95 -10.04 10.74
C LYS A 245 -1.10 -8.80 10.97
N ILE A 246 -0.94 -8.40 12.22
CA ILE A 246 0.09 -7.43 12.61
C ILE A 246 1.38 -8.21 12.87
N LYS A 247 2.38 -8.03 12.00
CA LYS A 247 3.74 -8.57 12.23
C LYS A 247 4.58 -7.52 12.93
N TYR A 248 5.19 -7.91 14.05
CA TYR A 248 6.23 -7.14 14.73
C TYR A 248 7.58 -7.48 14.11
N SER A 249 8.39 -6.48 13.77
CA SER A 249 9.83 -6.65 13.59
C SER A 249 10.50 -6.31 14.92
N TYR A 250 10.95 -7.33 15.65
CA TYR A 250 11.87 -7.15 16.77
C TYR A 250 13.29 -7.29 16.20
N ASN A 251 14.13 -6.29 16.39
CA ASN A 251 15.58 -6.47 16.32
C ASN A 251 16.04 -7.31 17.51
#